data_AF-A0A819TNA4-F1
#
_entry.id   AF-A0A819TNA4-F1
#
_cell.length_a   1.000
_cell.length_b   1.000
_cell.length_c   1.000
_cell.angle_alpha   90.00
_cell.angle_beta   90.00
_cell.angle_gamma   90.00
#
_symmetry.space_group_name_H-M   'P 1'
#
loop_
_entity.id
_entity.type
_entity.pdbx_description
1 polymer ?
#
loop_
_entity_poly.entity_id
_entity_poly.type
_entity_poly.pdbx_seq_one_letter_code
_entity_poly.pdbx_strand_id
1 'polypeptide(L)'
;MAKDSFILLATLTQKAKIALYIGSCFASSGSFAALPIILAWVTNNVNGHTKRSVSIGFVMAVAQIGGIVAPQLCPVSDRPMYRRGHVISAVIIAVTLILVLILRYLFARTNHRRENLTDNIFEIEAAFEEPCDQ
;
A
#
# COMPACT_ATOMS: atom_id res chain seq x y z
N MET A 1 6.55 12.46 -24.79
CA MET A 1 5.46 11.47 -24.84
C MET A 1 4.62 11.37 -23.56
N ALA A 2 4.85 12.21 -22.52
CA ALA A 2 4.08 12.19 -21.26
C ALA A 2 3.14 13.40 -21.05
N LYS A 3 3.23 14.43 -21.90
CA LYS A 3 2.42 15.66 -21.81
C LYS A 3 1.02 15.51 -22.41
N ASP A 4 0.89 14.62 -23.40
CA ASP A 4 -0.35 14.47 -24.18
C ASP A 4 -1.39 13.61 -23.43
N SER A 5 -0.96 12.73 -22.51
CA SER A 5 -1.84 11.91 -21.68
C SER A 5 -2.66 12.73 -20.69
N PHE A 6 -2.10 13.82 -20.13
CA PHE A 6 -2.82 14.70 -19.21
C PHE A 6 -3.89 15.54 -19.91
N ILE A 7 -3.67 15.92 -21.16
CA ILE A 7 -4.60 16.74 -21.97
C ILE A 7 -5.77 15.88 -22.49
N LEU A 8 -5.52 14.59 -22.79
CA LEU A 8 -6.55 13.63 -23.19
C LEU A 8 -7.46 13.20 -22.03
N LEU A 9 -6.91 13.09 -20.81
CA LEU A 9 -7.67 12.86 -19.58
C LEU A 9 -8.58 14.05 -19.21
N ALA A 10 -8.14 15.29 -19.51
CA ALA A 10 -8.91 16.51 -19.26
C ALA A 10 -10.02 16.79 -20.28
N THR A 11 -9.95 16.21 -21.49
CA THR A 11 -10.93 16.44 -22.57
C THR A 11 -11.98 15.34 -22.70
N LEU A 12 -11.68 14.09 -22.29
CA LEU A 12 -12.66 12.99 -22.25
C LEU A 12 -13.62 13.04 -21.04
N THR A 13 -13.30 13.82 -20.02
CA THR A 13 -14.06 13.93 -18.75
C THR A 13 -15.45 14.55 -18.92
N GLN A 14 -15.74 15.19 -20.06
CA GLN A 14 -17.01 15.92 -20.25
C GLN A 14 -18.12 15.11 -20.94
N LYS A 15 -17.83 14.01 -21.67
CA LYS A 15 -18.83 13.38 -22.55
C LYS A 15 -19.55 12.14 -21.99
N ALA A 16 -19.02 11.45 -20.97
CA ALA A 16 -19.62 10.20 -20.46
C ALA A 16 -19.63 10.13 -18.92
N LYS A 17 -20.60 10.80 -18.30
CA LYS A 17 -20.83 10.77 -16.84
C LYS A 17 -21.01 9.34 -16.32
N ILE A 18 -21.65 8.47 -17.11
CA ILE A 18 -21.87 7.05 -16.81
C ILE A 18 -20.54 6.29 -16.76
N ALA A 19 -19.62 6.53 -17.70
CA ALA A 19 -18.31 5.87 -17.71
C ALA A 19 -17.43 6.29 -16.53
N LEU A 20 -17.50 7.56 -16.10
CA LEU A 20 -16.83 8.03 -14.89
C LEU A 20 -17.43 7.41 -13.62
N TYR A 21 -18.75 7.25 -13.57
CA TYR A 21 -19.43 6.64 -12.43
C TYR A 21 -19.08 5.16 -12.30
N ILE A 22 -19.14 4.41 -13.41
CA ILE A 22 -18.72 3.00 -13.47
C ILE A 22 -17.23 2.88 -13.12
N GLY A 23 -16.37 3.72 -13.70
CA GLY A 23 -14.93 3.75 -13.39
C GLY A 23 -14.64 4.02 -11.91
N SER A 24 -15.41 4.91 -11.27
CA SER A 24 -15.30 5.19 -9.84
C SER A 24 -15.74 4.01 -8.98
N CYS A 25 -16.77 3.27 -9.39
CA CYS A 25 -17.19 2.04 -8.70
C CYS A 25 -16.11 0.94 -8.77
N PHE A 26 -15.49 0.73 -9.94
CA PHE A 26 -14.40 -0.22 -10.09
C PHE A 26 -13.12 0.19 -9.35
N ALA A 27 -12.79 1.48 -9.33
CA ALA A 27 -11.66 1.97 -8.55
C ALA A 27 -11.89 1.80 -7.04
N SER A 28 -13.13 2.00 -6.58
CA SER A 28 -13.51 1.80 -5.17
C SER A 28 -13.43 0.32 -4.78
N SER A 29 -13.95 -0.60 -5.60
CA SER A 29 -13.89 -2.03 -5.32
C SER A 29 -12.44 -2.55 -5.27
N GLY A 30 -11.57 -2.08 -6.18
CA GLY A 30 -10.14 -2.40 -6.15
C GLY A 30 -9.44 -1.93 -4.87
N SER A 31 -9.86 -0.78 -4.33
CA SER A 31 -9.31 -0.25 -3.07
C SER A 31 -9.68 -1.13 -1.87
N PHE A 32 -10.90 -1.68 -1.83
CA PHE A 32 -11.31 -2.63 -0.79
C PHE A 32 -10.56 -3.96 -0.86
N ALA A 33 -10.20 -4.42 -2.07
CA ALA A 33 -9.42 -5.64 -2.25
C ALA A 33 -7.95 -5.52 -1.81
N ALA A 34 -7.40 -4.30 -1.74
CA ALA A 34 -6.00 -4.09 -1.38
C ALA A 34 -5.67 -4.46 0.07
N LEU A 35 -6.58 -4.19 1.01
CA LEU A 35 -6.38 -4.47 2.45
C LEU A 35 -6.15 -5.96 2.75
N PRO A 36 -7.03 -6.90 2.35
CA PRO A 36 -6.82 -8.32 2.62
C PRO A 36 -5.57 -8.88 1.94
N ILE A 37 -5.18 -8.35 0.77
CA ILE A 37 -3.93 -8.73 0.10
C ILE A 37 -2.71 -8.36 0.96
N ILE A 38 -2.68 -7.15 1.52
CA ILE A 38 -1.59 -6.70 2.39
C ILE A 38 -1.54 -7.56 3.65
N LEU A 39 -2.69 -7.88 4.26
CA LEU A 39 -2.75 -8.74 5.45
C LEU A 39 -2.23 -10.16 5.17
N ALA A 40 -2.63 -10.75 4.05
CA ALA A 40 -2.15 -12.07 3.64
C ALA A 40 -0.63 -12.05 3.42
N TRP A 41 -0.12 -10.97 2.84
CA TRP A 41 1.31 -10.80 2.63
C TRP A 41 2.08 -10.65 3.95
N VAL A 42 1.63 -9.81 4.88
CA VAL A 42 2.25 -9.66 6.21
C VAL A 42 2.22 -10.97 6.99
N THR A 43 1.09 -11.67 6.93
CA THR A 43 0.91 -12.99 7.55
C THR A 43 1.95 -13.98 7.01
N ASN A 44 2.19 -14.00 5.70
CA ASN A 44 3.13 -14.94 5.09
C ASN A 44 4.61 -14.58 5.30
N ASN A 45 4.92 -13.31 5.60
CA ASN A 45 6.30 -12.85 5.81
C ASN A 45 6.72 -12.80 7.29
N VAL A 46 5.79 -12.95 8.23
CA VAL A 46 6.06 -12.95 9.67
C VAL A 46 5.81 -14.34 10.24
N ASN A 47 6.89 -14.94 10.76
CA ASN A 47 6.85 -16.20 11.49
C ASN A 47 6.49 -15.94 12.97
N GLY A 48 5.74 -16.86 13.58
CA GLY A 48 5.29 -16.74 14.96
C GLY A 48 3.91 -16.09 15.13
N HIS A 49 3.05 -16.70 15.96
CA HIS A 49 1.67 -16.25 16.17
C HIS A 49 1.59 -14.88 16.82
N THR A 50 2.44 -14.62 17.81
CA THR A 50 2.46 -13.36 18.57
C THR A 50 2.95 -12.22 17.68
N LYS A 51 4.08 -12.41 16.98
CA LYS A 51 4.70 -11.42 16.09
C LYS A 51 3.78 -11.06 14.93
N ARG A 52 3.09 -12.05 14.35
CA ARG A 52 2.09 -11.84 13.29
C ARG A 52 0.92 -11.01 13.77
N SER A 53 0.37 -11.32 14.95
CA SER A 53 -0.78 -10.59 15.50
C SER A 53 -0.46 -9.12 15.78
N VAL A 54 0.72 -8.84 16.35
CA VAL A 54 1.20 -7.46 16.56
C VAL A 54 1.38 -6.71 15.24
N SER A 55 1.95 -7.37 14.23
CA SER A 55 2.16 -6.77 12.90
C SER A 55 0.85 -6.44 12.20
N ILE A 56 -0.15 -7.33 12.24
CA ILE A 56 -1.49 -7.09 11.69
C ILE A 56 -2.17 -5.93 12.43
N GLY A 57 -2.10 -5.91 13.76
CA GLY A 57 -2.66 -4.84 14.59
C GLY A 57 -2.05 -3.48 14.24
N PHE A 58 -0.73 -3.42 14.04
CA PHE A 58 -0.03 -2.20 13.63
C PHE A 58 -0.50 -1.69 12.26
N VAL A 59 -0.59 -2.58 11.26
CA VAL A 59 -1.08 -2.22 9.92
C VAL A 59 -2.50 -1.62 9.99
N MET A 60 -3.37 -2.22 10.81
CA MET A 60 -4.73 -1.73 11.00
C MET A 60 -4.76 -0.37 11.70
N ALA A 61 -3.94 -0.15 12.72
CA ALA A 61 -3.86 1.14 13.41
C ALA A 61 -3.48 2.28 12.44
N VAL A 62 -2.49 2.06 11.58
CA VAL A 62 -2.06 3.03 10.56
C VAL A 62 -3.18 3.30 9.55
N ALA A 63 -3.91 2.25 9.11
CA ALA A 63 -5.03 2.40 8.18
C ALA A 63 -6.14 3.30 8.74
N GLN A 64 -6.48 3.15 10.03
CA GLN A 64 -7.49 3.98 10.68
C GLN A 64 -7.05 5.44 10.82
N ILE A 65 -5.76 5.69 11.14
CA ILE A 65 -5.21 7.05 11.19
C ILE A 65 -5.33 7.74 9.83
N GLY A 66 -5.01 7.03 8.74
CA GLY A 66 -5.18 7.54 7.38
C GLY A 66 -6.63 7.94 7.07
N GLY A 67 -7.60 7.14 7.53
CA GLY A 67 -9.03 7.43 7.40
C GLY A 67 -9.47 8.69 8.15
N ILE A 68 -8.88 8.99 9.31
CA ILE A 68 -9.18 10.20 10.10
C ILE A 68 -8.59 11.45 9.44
N VAL A 69 -7.37 11.35 8.89
CA VAL A 69 -6.66 12.48 8.28
C VAL A 69 -7.22 12.82 6.89
N ALA A 70 -7.69 11.83 6.13
CA ALA A 70 -8.22 12.01 4.78
C ALA A 70 -9.30 13.12 4.65
N PRO A 71 -10.37 13.17 5.46
CA PRO A 71 -11.40 14.21 5.36
C PRO A 71 -10.91 15.60 5.78
N GLN A 72 -9.88 15.69 6.62
CA GLN A 72 -9.32 16.96 7.09
C GLN A 72 -8.52 17.68 6.00
N LEU A 73 -7.99 16.94 5.02
CA LEU A 73 -7.18 17.47 3.91
C LEU A 73 -8.04 18.10 2.79
N CYS A 74 -9.36 17.92 2.81
CA CYS A 74 -10.31 18.47 1.84
C CYS A 74 -11.28 19.45 2.51
N PRO A 75 -10.80 20.64 2.95
CA PRO A 75 -11.67 21.64 3.55
C PRO A 75 -12.75 22.10 2.57
N VAL A 76 -13.96 22.29 3.10
CA VAL A 76 -15.17 22.70 2.36
C VAL A 76 -15.00 24.03 1.62
N SER A 77 -14.00 24.83 2.01
CA SER A 77 -13.63 26.12 1.45
C SER A 77 -13.00 26.05 0.04
N ASP A 78 -12.51 24.89 -0.42
CA ASP A 78 -11.79 24.73 -1.70
C ASP A 78 -12.68 24.21 -2.86
N ARG A 79 -14.00 24.36 -2.75
CA ARG A 79 -14.93 24.10 -3.86
C ARG A 79 -14.69 25.07 -5.02
N PRO A 80 -14.82 24.67 -6.30
CA PRO A 80 -15.31 23.37 -6.80
C PRO A 80 -14.22 22.38 -7.27
N MET A 81 -12.95 22.80 -7.33
CA MET A 81 -11.90 22.00 -7.99
C MET A 81 -11.03 21.18 -7.02
N TYR A 82 -11.17 21.33 -5.70
CA TYR A 82 -10.45 20.55 -4.66
C TYR A 82 -8.99 20.25 -5.01
N ARG A 83 -8.27 21.28 -5.49
CA ARG A 83 -6.92 21.13 -6.06
C ARG A 83 -5.92 20.64 -5.01
N ARG A 84 -6.11 21.04 -3.75
CA ARG A 84 -5.27 20.61 -2.62
C ARG A 84 -5.36 19.11 -2.38
N GLY A 85 -6.58 18.55 -2.37
CA GLY A 85 -6.79 17.11 -2.20
C GLY A 85 -6.08 16.28 -3.29
N HIS A 86 -6.21 16.67 -4.55
CA HIS A 86 -5.56 15.96 -5.67
C HIS A 86 -4.03 15.99 -5.58
N VAL A 87 -3.44 17.13 -5.19
CA VAL A 87 -1.99 17.26 -5.02
C VAL A 87 -1.51 16.36 -3.88
N ILE A 88 -2.23 16.35 -2.75
CA ILE A 88 -1.86 15.53 -1.60
C ILE A 88 -1.97 14.04 -1.93
N SER A 89 -3.03 13.60 -2.61
CA SER A 89 -3.15 12.22 -3.09
C SER A 89 -2.01 11.84 -4.04
N ALA A 90 -1.63 12.73 -4.97
CA ALA A 90 -0.51 12.48 -5.88
C ALA A 90 0.83 12.34 -5.13
N VAL A 91 1.07 13.17 -4.10
CA VAL A 91 2.26 13.07 -3.25
C VAL A 91 2.27 11.76 -2.47
N ILE A 92 1.14 11.37 -1.86
CA ILE A 92 1.03 10.11 -1.12
C ILE A 92 1.32 8.93 -2.04
N ILE A 93 0.74 8.90 -3.25
CA ILE A 93 1.00 7.84 -4.23
C ILE A 93 2.47 7.80 -4.63
N ALA A 94 3.10 8.96 -4.87
CA ALA A 94 4.52 9.05 -5.21
C ALA A 94 5.40 8.51 -4.08
N VAL A 95 5.11 8.87 -2.83
CA VAL A 95 5.82 8.36 -1.65
C VAL A 95 5.63 6.85 -1.50
N THR A 96 4.41 6.34 -1.69
CA THR A 96 4.14 4.90 -1.66
C THR A 96 4.93 4.16 -2.74
N LEU A 97 5.00 4.69 -3.96
CA LEU A 97 5.80 4.09 -5.04
C LEU A 97 7.28 4.02 -4.67
N ILE A 98 7.85 5.09 -4.11
CA ILE A 98 9.24 5.11 -3.65
C ILE A 98 9.45 4.05 -2.56
N LEU A 99 8.54 3.97 -1.58
CA LEU A 99 8.63 3.00 -0.50
C LEU A 99 8.56 1.56 -1.02
N VAL A 100 7.69 1.27 -1.98
CA VAL A 100 7.59 -0.05 -2.63
C VAL A 100 8.88 -0.40 -3.36
N LEU A 101 9.50 0.55 -4.06
CA LEU A 101 10.79 0.32 -4.73
C LEU A 101 11.90 0.01 -3.72
N ILE A 102 11.95 0.75 -2.61
CA ILE A 102 12.91 0.50 -1.51
C ILE A 102 12.67 -0.90 -0.93
N LEU A 103 11.42 -1.25 -0.62
CA LEU A 103 11.08 -2.55 -0.06
C LEU A 103 11.44 -3.69 -1.02
N ARG A 104 11.17 -3.53 -2.31
CA ARG A 104 11.56 -4.49 -3.35
C ARG A 104 13.07 -4.67 -3.42
N TYR A 105 13.84 -3.58 -3.33
CA TYR A 105 15.30 -3.64 -3.31
C TYR A 105 15.83 -4.36 -2.06
N LEU A 106 15.26 -4.04 -0.88
CA LEU A 106 15.63 -4.70 0.37
C LEU A 106 15.32 -6.21 0.35
N PHE A 107 14.17 -6.60 -0.21
CA PHE A 107 13.86 -8.02 -0.39
C PHE A 107 14.79 -8.71 -1.37
N ALA A 108 15.08 -8.11 -2.52
CA ALA A 108 16.03 -8.67 -3.47
C ALA A 108 17.42 -8.85 -2.84
N ARG A 109 17.90 -7.85 -2.07
CA ARG A 109 19.17 -7.92 -1.34
C ARG A 109 19.14 -9.01 -0.27
N THR A 110 18.05 -9.12 0.47
CA THR A 110 17.90 -10.15 1.52
C THR A 110 17.83 -11.54 0.91
N ASN A 111 17.12 -11.70 -0.21
CA ASN A 111 17.01 -12.96 -0.93
C ASN A 111 18.38 -13.42 -1.46
N HIS A 112 19.14 -12.52 -2.09
CA HIS A 112 20.51 -12.82 -2.53
C HIS A 112 21.47 -13.13 -1.38
N ARG A 113 21.26 -12.53 -0.19
CA ARG A 113 22.05 -12.89 0.99
C ARG A 113 21.70 -14.28 1.51
N ARG A 114 20.43 -14.67 1.41
CA ARG A 114 19.91 -15.98 1.84
C ARG A 114 20.35 -17.11 0.90
N GLU A 115 20.42 -16.86 -0.41
CA GLU A 115 20.96 -17.81 -1.40
C GLU A 115 22.44 -18.17 -1.15
N ASN A 116 23.19 -17.31 -0.46
CA ASN A 116 24.59 -17.53 -0.12
C ASN A 116 24.81 -18.11 1.30
N LEU A 117 23.75 -18.27 2.11
CA LEU A 117 23.82 -18.92 3.42
C LEU A 117 23.37 -20.38 3.30
N THR A 118 24.21 -21.32 3.73
CA THR A 118 23.93 -22.77 3.73
C THR A 118 22.71 -23.12 4.59
N ASP A 119 21.88 -24.06 4.12
CA ASP A 119 20.62 -24.52 4.75
C ASP A 119 20.70 -24.78 6.26
N ASN A 120 21.86 -25.22 6.76
CA ASN A 120 22.10 -25.49 8.18
C ASN A 120 21.94 -24.26 9.10
N ILE A 121 22.18 -23.03 8.61
CA ILE A 121 22.00 -21.82 9.42
C ILE A 121 20.50 -21.47 9.54
N PHE A 122 19.69 -21.79 8.52
CA PHE A 122 18.25 -21.58 8.59
C PHE A 122 17.58 -22.50 9.60
N GLU A 123 18.02 -23.76 9.71
CA GLU A 123 17.52 -24.68 10.74
C GLU A 123 17.87 -24.19 12.15
N ILE A 124 19.08 -23.65 12.35
CA ILE A 124 19.50 -23.11 13.65
C ILE A 124 18.69 -21.85 14.01
N GLU A 125 18.49 -20.92 13.07
CA GLU A 125 17.69 -19.71 13.30
C GLU A 125 16.21 -20.06 13.52
N ALA A 126 15.66 -21.02 12.77
CA ALA A 126 14.29 -21.52 12.96
C ALA A 126 14.11 -22.21 14.32
N ALA A 127 15.09 -23.00 14.77
CA ALA A 127 15.09 -23.63 16.09
C ALA A 127 15.21 -22.61 17.24
N PHE A 128 15.84 -21.45 17.00
CA PHE A 128 15.96 -20.38 17.99
C PHE A 128 14.73 -19.47 18.06
N GLU A 129 13.89 -19.46 17.03
CA GLU A 129 12.66 -18.65 16.95
C GLU A 129 11.47 -19.30 17.71
N GLU A 130 11.51 -20.61 17.95
CA GLU A 130 10.47 -21.39 18.66
C GLU A 130 10.31 -21.20 20.19
N PRO A 131 11.21 -20.61 21.01
CA PRO A 131 11.08 -20.71 22.46
C PRO A 131 10.04 -19.77 23.10
N CYS A 132 9.33 -18.93 22.34
CA CYS A 132 8.42 -17.92 22.91
C CYS A 132 6.96 -17.98 22.40
N ASP A 133 6.61 -18.94 21.54
CA ASP A 133 5.27 -19.06 20.92
C ASP A 133 4.56 -20.40 21.25
N GLN A 134 4.91 -21.05 22.37
CA GLN A 134 4.07 -22.10 23.00
C GLN A 134 3.08 -21.50 24.00
#